data_AF-A0A7S1I2D8-F1
#
_entry.id   AF-A0A7S1I2D8-F1
#
_cell.length_a   1.000
_cell.length_b   1.000
_cell.length_c   1.000
_cell.angle_alpha   90.00
_cell.angle_beta   90.00
_cell.angle_gamma   90.00
#
_symmetry.space_group_name_H-M   'P 1'
#
loop_
_entity.id
_entity.type
_entity.pdbx_description
1 polymer ?
#
loop_
_entity_poly.entity_id
_entity_poly.type
_entity_poly.pdbx_seq_one_letter_code
_entity_poly.pdbx_strand_id
1 'polypeptide(L)'
;AELSQPVHRGRGVEGTVDGQHSNGLTVKAHTMSLDEKFSKAVWLIRNGPPKADATNEEKLEVYAMFKQATVGDVQGSQPYKVQFEARAKWDAWNELKGKSQDEAKQLYIDHMAKGDPEWENNALFSSMPAGWKVGDK
;
A
#
# COMPACT_ATOMS: atom_id res chain seq x y z
N ALA A 1 48.01 2.60 34.32
CA ALA A 1 46.64 2.15 33.99
C ALA A 1 46.65 1.71 32.53
N GLU A 2 46.88 0.41 32.31
CA GLU A 2 46.64 -0.26 31.03
C GLU A 2 45.14 -0.32 30.75
N LEU A 3 44.74 -0.12 29.50
CA LEU A 3 44.16 -1.19 28.67
C LEU A 3 43.77 -0.67 27.28
N SER A 4 44.54 -1.14 26.29
CA SER A 4 44.15 -1.66 24.97
C SER A 4 43.16 -0.92 24.07
N GLN A 5 43.67 -0.54 22.89
CA GLN A 5 42.91 -0.41 21.63
C GLN A 5 42.50 -1.80 21.10
N PRO A 6 41.52 -1.91 20.16
CA PRO A 6 41.95 -2.13 18.77
C PRO A 6 41.07 -1.51 17.67
N VAL A 7 41.70 -1.38 16.50
CA VAL A 7 41.17 -1.00 15.17
C VAL A 7 40.47 -2.18 14.47
N HIS A 8 39.35 -1.96 13.77
CA HIS A 8 38.84 -2.77 12.64
C HIS A 8 37.83 -1.91 11.83
N ARG A 9 38.16 -1.41 10.63
CA ARG A 9 37.97 -2.00 9.28
C ARG A 9 36.54 -2.50 9.01
N GLY A 10 35.83 -1.88 8.07
CA GLY A 10 34.57 -2.40 7.52
C GLY A 10 33.84 -1.48 6.56
N ARG A 11 34.43 -1.22 5.39
CA ARG A 11 33.70 -0.76 4.19
C ARG A 11 33.05 -2.00 3.57
N GLY A 12 31.74 -1.94 3.30
CA GLY A 12 31.04 -2.92 2.46
C GLY A 12 29.78 -3.50 3.11
N VAL A 13 28.63 -2.90 2.81
CA VAL A 13 27.37 -3.66 2.68
C VAL A 13 26.76 -3.26 1.34
N GLU A 14 27.41 -3.75 0.29
CA GLU A 14 26.76 -3.91 -1.02
C GLU A 14 25.76 -5.06 -0.89
N GLY A 15 24.63 -4.91 -1.59
CA GLY A 15 23.42 -5.66 -1.33
C GLY A 15 23.55 -7.17 -1.49
N THR A 16 22.73 -7.88 -0.72
CA THR A 16 22.12 -9.12 -1.18
C THR A 16 20.70 -9.13 -0.61
N VAL A 17 19.80 -8.61 -1.44
CA VAL A 17 18.35 -8.73 -1.27
C VAL A 17 17.94 -10.16 -1.67
N ASP A 18 18.27 -11.14 -0.84
CA ASP A 18 17.67 -12.48 -0.95
C ASP A 18 16.58 -12.62 0.11
N GLY A 19 15.55 -11.78 -0.06
CA GLY A 19 14.22 -12.10 0.41
C GLY A 19 13.64 -13.14 -0.51
N GLN A 20 14.01 -14.41 -0.29
CA GLN A 20 13.27 -15.55 -0.82
C GLN A 20 11.82 -15.44 -0.36
N HIS A 21 10.96 -14.86 -1.21
CA HIS A 21 9.53 -15.03 -1.09
C HIS A 21 9.21 -16.40 -1.67
N SER A 22 9.36 -17.41 -0.83
CA SER A 22 8.86 -18.76 -1.04
C SER A 22 7.34 -18.72 -1.17
N ASN A 23 6.82 -18.98 -2.37
CA ASN A 23 5.92 -20.10 -2.65
C ASN A 23 5.19 -19.90 -3.99
N GLY A 24 5.83 -20.36 -5.07
CA GLY A 24 5.09 -20.77 -6.25
C GLY A 24 4.47 -22.13 -6.02
N LEU A 25 3.16 -22.19 -5.79
CA LEU A 25 2.35 -23.36 -6.14
C LEU A 25 0.91 -22.94 -6.53
N THR A 26 0.74 -22.86 -7.84
CA THR A 26 -0.49 -22.82 -8.64
C THR A 26 -1.80 -23.27 -7.98
N VAL A 27 -2.79 -22.36 -7.96
CA VAL A 27 -4.20 -22.69 -8.18
C VAL A 27 -4.81 -21.73 -9.20
N LYS A 28 -5.07 -22.25 -10.40
CA LYS A 28 -6.01 -21.82 -11.45
C LYS A 28 -6.67 -20.43 -11.27
N ALA A 29 -6.15 -19.38 -11.93
CA ALA A 29 -6.96 -18.29 -12.48
C ALA A 29 -6.09 -17.39 -13.37
N HIS A 30 -6.65 -16.93 -14.49
CA HIS A 30 -6.03 -15.94 -15.38
C HIS A 30 -6.14 -14.51 -14.81
N THR A 31 -5.90 -14.35 -13.51
CA THR A 31 -6.18 -13.10 -12.78
C THR A 31 -4.95 -12.20 -12.72
N MET A 32 -5.13 -10.96 -13.14
CA MET A 32 -4.14 -9.86 -13.12
C MET A 32 -3.31 -9.81 -11.84
N SER A 33 -2.05 -9.39 -11.97
CA SER A 33 -1.11 -9.29 -10.86
C SER A 33 -1.64 -8.35 -9.77
N LEU A 34 -1.22 -8.57 -8.51
CA LEU A 34 -1.57 -7.71 -7.37
C LEU A 34 -1.34 -6.22 -7.67
N ASP A 35 -0.20 -5.89 -8.27
CA ASP A 35 0.16 -4.52 -8.62
C ASP A 35 -0.76 -3.90 -9.69
N GLU A 36 -1.17 -4.70 -10.68
CA GLU A 36 -2.11 -4.28 -11.70
C GLU A 36 -3.51 -4.04 -11.11
N LYS A 37 -3.98 -4.97 -10.26
CA LYS A 37 -5.25 -4.83 -9.56
C LYS A 37 -5.26 -3.60 -8.65
N PHE A 38 -4.19 -3.40 -7.88
CA PHE A 38 -4.04 -2.22 -7.03
C PHE A 38 -4.04 -0.94 -7.87
N SER A 39 -3.28 -0.90 -8.97
CA SER A 39 -3.24 0.25 -9.86
C SER A 39 -4.62 0.59 -10.44
N LYS A 40 -5.35 -0.43 -10.90
CA LYS A 40 -6.74 -0.27 -11.35
C LYS A 40 -7.65 0.23 -10.23
N ALA A 41 -7.57 -0.37 -9.04
CA ALA A 41 -8.40 0.00 -7.91
C ALA A 41 -8.16 1.46 -7.47
N VAL A 42 -6.89 1.88 -7.41
CA VAL A 42 -6.52 3.27 -7.11
C VAL A 42 -7.02 4.22 -8.21
N TRP A 43 -6.89 3.84 -9.49
CA TRP A 43 -7.47 4.61 -10.58
C TRP A 43 -8.95 4.80 -10.33
N LEU A 44 -9.68 3.70 -10.07
CA LEU A 44 -11.12 3.68 -9.88
C LEU A 44 -11.55 4.61 -8.74
N ILE A 45 -10.86 4.58 -7.61
CA ILE A 45 -11.14 5.49 -6.49
C ILE A 45 -10.81 6.94 -6.84
N ARG A 46 -9.79 7.19 -7.67
CA ARG A 46 -9.33 8.54 -8.00
C ARG A 46 -10.16 9.25 -9.06
N ASN A 47 -10.61 8.54 -10.09
CA ASN A 47 -11.39 9.16 -11.16
C ASN A 47 -12.69 8.43 -11.53
N GLY A 48 -13.07 7.41 -10.77
CA GLY A 48 -14.39 6.83 -10.86
C GLY A 48 -15.47 7.68 -10.20
N PRO A 49 -16.75 7.29 -10.37
CA PRO A 49 -17.85 7.99 -9.76
C PRO A 49 -17.67 7.97 -8.24
N PRO A 50 -17.84 9.12 -7.56
CA PRO A 50 -17.77 9.14 -6.10
C PRO A 50 -18.86 8.22 -5.55
N LYS A 51 -18.46 7.21 -4.79
CA LYS A 51 -19.41 6.41 -4.01
C LYS A 51 -20.01 7.31 -2.94
N ALA A 52 -21.21 7.80 -3.18
CA ALA A 52 -21.95 8.64 -2.24
C ALA A 52 -22.16 7.91 -0.90
N ASP A 53 -22.23 6.58 -0.95
CA ASP A 53 -22.45 5.70 0.19
C ASP A 53 -21.18 5.36 0.98
N ALA A 54 -19.99 5.74 0.51
CA ALA A 54 -18.75 5.46 1.22
C ALA A 54 -18.66 6.31 2.50
N THR A 55 -18.64 5.63 3.64
CA THR A 55 -18.50 6.23 4.96
C THR A 55 -17.15 6.92 5.11
N ASN A 56 -17.05 7.87 6.06
CA ASN A 56 -15.77 8.51 6.35
C ASN A 56 -14.72 7.51 6.84
N GLU A 57 -15.16 6.45 7.52
CA GLU A 57 -14.29 5.36 7.99
C GLU A 57 -13.68 4.59 6.82
N GLU A 58 -14.48 4.16 5.85
CA GLU A 58 -13.98 3.48 4.63
C GLU A 58 -12.98 4.36 3.87
N LYS A 59 -13.25 5.67 3.75
CA LYS A 59 -12.31 6.62 3.11
C LYS A 59 -10.97 6.69 3.84
N LEU A 60 -10.97 6.58 5.18
CA LEU A 60 -9.77 6.59 6.00
C LEU A 60 -9.00 5.26 5.87
N GLU A 61 -9.71 4.13 5.89
CA GLU A 61 -9.13 2.80 5.71
C GLU A 61 -8.45 2.66 4.34
N VAL A 62 -9.17 3.04 3.27
CA VAL A 62 -8.65 3.04 1.89
C VAL A 62 -7.41 3.94 1.79
N TYR A 63 -7.44 5.12 2.42
CA TYR A 63 -6.28 6.02 2.47
C TYR A 63 -5.09 5.37 3.21
N ALA A 64 -5.31 4.76 4.36
CA ALA A 64 -4.27 4.10 5.14
C ALA A 64 -3.63 2.95 4.37
N MET A 65 -4.44 2.07 3.76
CA MET A 65 -3.96 0.96 2.94
C MET A 65 -3.19 1.46 1.73
N PHE A 66 -3.67 2.51 1.07
CA PHE A 66 -2.96 3.15 -0.05
C PHE A 66 -1.60 3.71 0.39
N LYS A 67 -1.54 4.39 1.53
CA LYS A 67 -0.30 4.94 2.08
C LYS A 67 0.68 3.83 2.44
N GLN A 68 0.23 2.76 3.09
CA GLN A 68 1.08 1.62 3.42
C GLN A 68 1.56 0.89 2.16
N ALA A 69 0.70 0.71 1.15
CA ALA A 69 1.06 0.05 -0.11
C ALA A 69 2.08 0.84 -0.94
N THR A 70 2.10 2.18 -0.84
CA THR A 70 2.96 3.05 -1.65
C THR A 70 4.20 3.52 -0.91
N VAL A 71 4.03 4.01 0.32
CA VAL A 71 5.11 4.57 1.15
C VAL A 71 5.69 3.52 2.10
N GLY A 72 4.93 2.50 2.46
CA GLY A 72 5.26 1.61 3.56
C GLY A 72 4.86 2.24 4.90
N ASP A 73 5.60 1.88 5.95
CA ASP A 73 5.31 2.26 7.33
C ASP A 73 5.05 3.75 7.53
N VAL A 74 4.15 4.05 8.46
CA VAL A 74 3.85 5.42 8.88
C VAL A 74 5.13 6.14 9.29
N GLN A 75 5.35 7.31 8.69
CA GLN A 75 6.50 8.17 8.99
C GLN A 75 6.01 9.48 9.61
N GLY A 76 6.80 10.00 10.56
CA GLY A 76 6.54 11.27 11.23
C GLY A 76 5.77 11.14 12.55
N SER A 77 5.72 12.27 13.26
CA SER A 77 5.05 12.36 14.56
C SER A 77 3.53 12.44 14.41
N GLN A 78 2.82 11.92 15.40
CA GLN A 78 1.37 11.98 15.47
C GLN A 78 0.89 13.45 15.44
N PRO A 79 -0.03 13.81 14.53
CA PRO A 79 -0.54 15.17 14.41
C PRO A 79 -1.34 15.60 15.64
N TYR A 80 -1.42 16.91 15.86
CA TYR A 80 -2.06 17.48 17.03
C TYR A 80 -3.57 17.19 17.05
N LYS A 81 -4.14 16.98 18.26
CA LYS A 81 -5.52 16.51 18.45
C LYS A 81 -6.60 17.43 17.85
N VAL A 82 -6.30 18.71 17.64
CA VAL A 82 -7.22 19.65 16.97
C VAL A 82 -7.45 19.32 15.49
N GLN A 83 -6.52 18.59 14.86
CA GLN A 83 -6.60 18.19 13.46
C GLN A 83 -7.27 16.83 13.36
N PHE A 84 -8.57 16.74 13.66
CA PHE A 84 -9.30 15.47 13.73
C PHE A 84 -9.14 14.60 12.48
N GLU A 85 -9.23 15.18 11.28
CA GLU A 85 -9.06 14.45 10.02
C GLU A 85 -7.63 13.95 9.80
N ALA A 86 -6.63 14.81 10.04
CA ALA A 86 -5.23 14.42 9.89
C ALA A 86 -4.85 13.36 10.92
N ARG A 87 -5.37 13.48 12.14
CA ARG A 87 -5.22 12.51 13.20
C ARG A 87 -5.84 11.18 12.84
N ALA A 88 -7.07 11.14 12.34
CA ALA A 88 -7.73 9.91 11.93
C ALA A 88 -6.97 9.22 10.78
N LYS A 89 -6.52 9.97 9.77
CA LYS A 89 -5.68 9.46 8.67
C LYS A 89 -4.37 8.87 9.17
N TRP A 90 -3.72 9.55 10.11
CA TRP A 90 -2.48 9.08 10.70
C TRP A 90 -2.69 7.84 11.56
N ASP A 91 -3.78 7.80 12.34
CA ASP A 91 -4.13 6.68 13.21
C ASP A 91 -4.36 5.41 12.39
N ALA A 92 -5.22 5.48 11.37
CA ALA A 92 -5.48 4.38 10.45
C ALA A 92 -4.20 3.91 9.72
N TRP A 93 -3.32 4.83 9.29
CA TRP A 93 -2.04 4.44 8.68
C TRP A 93 -1.11 3.79 9.70
N ASN A 94 -1.08 4.28 10.94
CA ASN A 94 -0.29 3.71 12.02
C ASN A 94 -0.77 2.31 12.44
N GLU A 95 -2.06 2.00 12.34
CA GLU A 95 -2.60 0.65 12.57
C GLU A 95 -2.08 -0.39 11.56
N LEU A 96 -1.72 0.04 10.35
CA LEU A 96 -1.14 -0.81 9.32
C LEU A 96 0.39 -0.92 9.40
N LYS A 97 1.03 -0.28 10.38
CA LYS A 97 2.47 -0.35 10.60
C LYS A 97 2.93 -1.81 10.78
N GLY A 98 4.01 -2.17 10.11
CA GLY A 98 4.59 -3.52 10.08
C GLY A 98 4.01 -4.40 8.98
N LYS A 99 2.95 -3.97 8.27
CA LYS A 99 2.44 -4.69 7.11
C LYS A 99 3.31 -4.43 5.88
N SER A 100 3.57 -5.48 5.12
CA SER A 100 4.30 -5.34 3.85
C SER A 100 3.47 -4.58 2.81
N GLN A 101 4.12 -3.98 1.82
CA GLN A 101 3.42 -3.28 0.74
C GLN A 101 2.46 -4.21 0.00
N ASP A 102 2.85 -5.46 -0.25
CA ASP A 102 1.99 -6.46 -0.89
C ASP A 102 0.75 -6.80 -0.06
N GLU A 103 0.89 -6.92 1.26
CA GLU A 103 -0.25 -7.14 2.15
C GLU A 103 -1.21 -5.95 2.13
N ALA A 104 -0.68 -4.73 2.15
CA ALA A 104 -1.50 -3.52 2.07
C ALA A 104 -2.25 -3.40 0.74
N LYS A 105 -1.60 -3.74 -0.39
CA LYS A 105 -2.25 -3.83 -1.71
C LYS A 105 -3.37 -4.87 -1.71
N GLN A 106 -3.13 -6.04 -1.12
CA GLN A 106 -4.11 -7.12 -1.04
C GLN A 106 -5.32 -6.71 -0.21
N LEU A 107 -5.11 -6.08 0.95
CA LEU A 107 -6.18 -5.54 1.79
C LEU A 107 -7.01 -4.48 1.05
N TYR A 108 -6.35 -3.62 0.28
CA TYR A 108 -7.03 -2.61 -0.53
C TYR A 108 -7.95 -3.26 -1.59
N ILE A 109 -7.45 -4.27 -2.28
CA ILE A 109 -8.21 -5.01 -3.30
C ILE A 109 -9.38 -5.77 -2.65
N ASP A 110 -9.15 -6.41 -1.50
CA ASP A 110 -10.19 -7.12 -0.75
C ASP A 110 -11.30 -6.18 -0.28
N HIS A 111 -10.94 -5.01 0.26
CA HIS A 111 -11.89 -3.99 0.66
C HIS A 111 -12.74 -3.50 -0.53
N MET A 112 -12.10 -3.27 -1.68
CA MET A 112 -12.80 -2.90 -2.92
C MET A 112 -13.74 -4.00 -3.42
N ALA A 113 -13.30 -5.26 -3.39
CA ALA A 113 -14.10 -6.41 -3.79
C ALA A 113 -15.30 -6.65 -2.87
N LYS A 114 -15.18 -6.34 -1.58
CA LYS A 114 -16.29 -6.42 -0.62
C LYS A 114 -17.40 -5.41 -0.88
N GLY A 115 -17.04 -4.18 -1.24
CA GLY A 115 -18.02 -3.15 -1.58
C GLY A 115 -18.66 -3.39 -2.94
N ASP A 116 -17.83 -3.71 -3.95
CA ASP A 116 -18.26 -3.83 -5.34
C ASP A 116 -17.61 -5.06 -5.97
N PRO A 117 -18.26 -6.23 -5.96
CA PRO A 117 -17.69 -7.46 -6.51
C PRO A 117 -17.39 -7.36 -8.02
N GLU A 118 -18.02 -6.42 -8.72
CA GLU A 118 -17.81 -6.18 -10.17
C GLU A 118 -16.84 -5.01 -10.46
N TRP A 119 -16.09 -4.52 -9.46
CA TRP A 119 -15.17 -3.40 -9.64
C TRP A 119 -14.12 -3.64 -10.73
N GLU A 120 -13.74 -4.90 -11.00
CA GLU A 120 -12.75 -5.31 -12.02
C GLU A 120 -13.24 -5.15 -13.47
N ASN A 121 -14.55 -5.07 -13.71
CA ASN A 121 -15.13 -4.91 -15.05
C ASN A 121 -15.52 -3.45 -15.35
N ASN A 122 -15.00 -2.50 -14.59
CA ASN A 122 -15.38 -1.11 -14.74
C ASN A 122 -14.90 -0.50 -16.09
N ALA A 123 -15.81 0.19 -16.79
CA ALA A 123 -15.52 0.86 -18.05
C ALA A 123 -14.38 1.90 -17.96
N LEU A 124 -14.08 2.41 -16.77
CA LEU A 124 -13.00 3.37 -16.53
C LEU A 124 -11.62 2.78 -16.84
N PHE A 125 -11.46 1.46 -16.76
CA PHE A 125 -10.20 0.83 -17.17
C PHE A 125 -9.94 0.93 -18.67
N SER A 126 -10.98 1.13 -19.48
CA SER A 126 -10.81 1.41 -20.91
C SER A 126 -10.19 2.79 -21.17
N SER A 127 -10.30 3.72 -20.22
CA SER A 127 -9.70 5.05 -20.27
C SER A 127 -8.37 5.13 -19.51
N MET A 128 -7.87 4.01 -18.99
CA MET A 128 -6.61 3.95 -18.26
C MET A 128 -5.43 3.88 -19.24
N PRO A 129 -4.44 4.78 -19.16
CA PRO A 129 -3.29 4.72 -20.05
C PRO A 129 -2.47 3.45 -19.80
N ALA A 130 -1.98 2.84 -20.89
CA ALA A 130 -1.15 1.64 -20.81
C ALA A 130 0.16 1.94 -20.06
N GLY A 131 0.44 1.17 -19.00
CA GLY A 131 1.62 1.36 -18.16
C GLY A 131 1.47 2.37 -17.02
N TRP A 132 0.26 2.86 -16.75
CA TRP A 132 0.01 3.69 -15.56
C TRP A 132 0.32 2.93 -14.27
N LYS A 133 1.13 3.53 -13.41
CA LYS A 133 1.46 3.00 -12.09
C LYS A 133 1.06 3.97 -11.02
N VAL A 134 0.73 3.42 -9.85
CA VAL A 134 0.43 4.22 -8.66
C VAL A 134 1.68 5.01 -8.25
N GLY A 135 1.65 6.32 -8.50
CA GLY A 135 2.75 7.23 -8.14
C GLY A 135 3.25 8.09 -9.31
N ASP A 136 2.95 7.72 -10.55
CA ASP A 136 3.21 8.56 -11.72
C ASP A 136 2.25 9.76 -11.70
N LYS A 137 2.81 10.95 -11.44
CA LYS A 137 2.13 12.25 -11.42
C LYS A 137 2.35 13.01 -12.71
#